data_AF-A0A6H1R659-F1
#
_entry.id   AF-A0A6H1R659-F1
#
_cell.length_a   1.000
_cell.length_b   1.000
_cell.length_c   1.000
_cell.angle_alpha   90.00
_cell.angle_beta   90.00
_cell.angle_gamma   90.00
#
_symmetry.space_group_name_H-M   'P 1'
#
loop_
_entity.id
_entity.type
_entity.pdbx_description
1 polymer ?
#
loop_
_entity_poly.entity_id
_entity_poly.type
_entity_poly.pdbx_seq_one_letter_code
_entity_poly.pdbx_strand_id
1 'polypeptide(L)'
;MGKQELPKIWRPAFTTAGLDYRTRIDGMHALRHTFASTMLAGGVTIRELAEYLGHKVPGFTLRVYTHMLPSSHNRARAANDDFTALLTANDPLAA
;
A
#
# COMPACT_ATOMS: atom_id res chain seq x y z
N MET A 1 -24.13 -5.74 -9.94
CA MET A 1 -23.41 -6.92 -10.47
C MET A 1 -23.42 -8.02 -9.41
N GLY A 2 -24.08 -9.16 -9.65
CA GLY A 2 -24.10 -10.27 -8.68
C GLY A 2 -22.76 -11.00 -8.64
N LYS A 3 -22.40 -11.58 -7.48
CA LYS A 3 -21.15 -12.37 -7.32
C LYS A 3 -21.01 -13.53 -8.33
N GLN A 4 -22.13 -13.97 -8.91
CA GLN A 4 -22.20 -15.05 -9.90
C GLN A 4 -21.92 -14.61 -11.35
N GLU A 5 -21.98 -13.31 -11.67
CA GLU A 5 -21.76 -12.79 -13.03
C GLU A 5 -20.28 -12.48 -13.32
N LEU A 6 -19.48 -12.22 -12.29
CA LEU A 6 -18.06 -11.90 -12.42
C LEU A 6 -17.22 -12.99 -13.12
N PRO A 7 -17.41 -14.30 -12.84
CA PRO A 7 -16.66 -15.36 -13.53
C PRO A 7 -16.91 -15.41 -15.04
N LYS A 8 -18.09 -14.96 -15.50
CA LYS A 8 -18.46 -14.98 -16.93
C LYS A 8 -17.69 -13.95 -17.76
N ILE A 9 -17.20 -12.88 -17.12
CA ILE A 9 -16.40 -11.84 -17.79
C ILE A 9 -14.91 -12.17 -17.70
N TRP A 10 -14.43 -12.62 -16.54
CA TRP A 10 -13.00 -12.82 -16.32
C TRP A 10 -12.44 -14.05 -17.01
N ARG A 11 -13.19 -15.17 -17.06
CA ARG A 11 -12.69 -16.39 -17.69
C ARG A 11 -12.37 -16.19 -19.17
N PRO A 12 -13.27 -15.64 -20.01
CA PRO A 12 -12.94 -15.36 -21.41
C PRO A 12 -11.76 -14.40 -21.57
N ALA A 13 -11.70 -13.33 -20.76
CA ALA A 13 -10.60 -12.36 -20.83
C ALA A 13 -9.23 -12.99 -20.56
N PHE A 14 -9.14 -13.84 -19.54
CA PHE A 14 -7.91 -14.58 -19.21
C PHE A 14 -7.56 -15.59 -20.31
N THR A 15 -8.53 -16.33 -20.83
CA THR A 15 -8.32 -17.28 -21.94
C THR A 15 -7.79 -16.59 -23.20
N THR A 16 -8.37 -15.44 -23.59
CA THR A 16 -7.89 -14.65 -24.73
C THR A 16 -6.46 -14.13 -24.51
N ALA A 17 -6.09 -13.82 -23.28
CA ALA A 17 -4.73 -13.42 -22.90
C ALA A 17 -3.74 -14.60 -22.78
N GLY A 18 -4.20 -15.85 -22.97
CA GLY A 18 -3.37 -17.04 -22.80
C GLY A 18 -3.02 -17.35 -21.34
N LEU A 19 -3.86 -16.92 -20.39
CA LEU A 19 -3.66 -17.09 -18.96
C LEU A 19 -4.72 -17.99 -18.34
N ASP A 20 -4.32 -18.74 -17.31
CA ASP A 20 -5.25 -19.53 -16.49
C ASP A 20 -5.95 -18.66 -15.45
N TYR A 21 -7.28 -18.71 -15.42
CA TYR A 21 -8.08 -17.99 -14.43
C TYR A 21 -8.15 -18.74 -13.10
N ARG A 22 -7.63 -18.14 -12.02
CA ARG A 22 -7.72 -18.67 -10.65
C ARG A 22 -8.83 -17.98 -9.88
N THR A 23 -9.81 -18.79 -9.47
CA THR A 23 -10.97 -18.31 -8.71
C THR A 23 -10.54 -17.63 -7.42
N ARG A 24 -11.21 -16.53 -7.06
CA ARG A 24 -10.98 -15.68 -5.86
C ARG A 24 -9.69 -14.86 -5.84
N ILE A 25 -8.66 -15.24 -6.60
CA ILE A 25 -7.38 -14.54 -6.65
C ILE A 25 -7.36 -13.55 -7.82
N ASP A 26 -7.84 -13.99 -8.99
CA ASP A 26 -7.81 -13.21 -10.21
C ASP A 26 -9.08 -12.36 -10.41
N GLY A 27 -9.04 -11.48 -11.43
CA GLY A 27 -10.11 -10.53 -11.71
C GLY A 27 -10.14 -9.39 -10.70
N MET A 28 -11.31 -9.15 -10.08
CA MET A 28 -11.49 -7.99 -9.19
C MET A 28 -10.55 -7.98 -7.97
N HIS A 29 -10.17 -9.16 -7.46
CA HIS A 29 -9.26 -9.24 -6.32
C HIS A 29 -7.84 -8.81 -6.72
N ALA A 30 -7.32 -9.36 -7.82
CA ALA A 30 -6.05 -8.92 -8.41
C ALA A 30 -6.05 -7.41 -8.70
N LEU A 31 -7.11 -6.87 -9.31
CA LEU A 31 -7.21 -5.43 -9.58
C LEU A 31 -7.17 -4.58 -8.30
N ARG A 32 -7.83 -5.02 -7.21
CA ARG A 32 -7.76 -4.35 -5.91
C ARG A 32 -6.32 -4.32 -5.37
N HIS A 33 -5.59 -5.43 -5.53
CA HIS A 33 -4.19 -5.51 -5.13
C HIS A 33 -3.29 -4.62 -5.99
N THR A 34 -3.49 -4.60 -7.32
CA THR A 34 -2.75 -3.71 -8.23
C THR A 34 -2.95 -2.24 -7.87
N PHE A 35 -4.20 -1.82 -7.62
CA PHE A 35 -4.52 -0.47 -7.18
C PHE A 35 -3.78 -0.11 -5.89
N ALA A 36 -3.88 -0.95 -4.85
CA ALA A 36 -3.20 -0.72 -3.58
C ALA A 36 -1.67 -0.62 -3.74
N SER A 37 -1.07 -1.53 -4.50
CA SER A 37 0.38 -1.52 -4.73
C SER A 37 0.84 -0.25 -5.46
N THR A 38 0.07 0.24 -6.44
CA THR A 38 0.40 1.45 -7.20
C THR A 38 0.29 2.69 -6.32
N MET A 39 -0.74 2.79 -5.47
CA MET A 39 -0.87 3.90 -4.53
C MET A 39 0.28 3.96 -3.53
N LEU A 40 0.67 2.82 -2.95
CA LEU A 40 1.78 2.77 -1.99
C LEU A 40 3.12 3.08 -2.65
N ALA A 41 3.36 2.60 -3.88
CA ALA A 41 4.54 2.95 -4.65
C ALA A 41 4.60 4.47 -4.95
N GLY A 42 3.45 5.11 -5.14
CA GLY A 42 3.32 6.56 -5.29
C GLY A 42 3.43 7.37 -3.98
N GLY A 43 3.68 6.71 -2.85
CA GLY A 43 3.87 7.38 -1.55
C GLY A 43 2.58 7.72 -0.78
N VAL A 44 1.42 7.21 -1.22
CA VAL A 44 0.15 7.40 -0.51
C VAL A 44 0.22 6.73 0.86
N THR A 45 -0.33 7.40 1.88
CA THR A 45 -0.28 6.86 3.24
C THR A 45 -1.19 5.64 3.40
N ILE A 46 -0.86 4.76 4.35
CA ILE A 46 -1.66 3.56 4.63
C ILE A 46 -3.09 3.90 5.10
N ARG A 47 -3.27 5.07 5.73
CA ARG A 47 -4.56 5.58 6.18
C ARG A 47 -5.44 5.96 4.99
N GLU A 48 -4.90 6.77 4.08
CA GLU A 48 -5.64 7.19 2.88
C GLU A 48 -5.98 5.99 2.01
N LEU A 49 -5.04 5.06 1.81
CA LEU A 49 -5.32 3.80 1.12
C LEU A 49 -6.46 3.02 1.79
N ALA A 50 -6.50 2.98 3.13
CA ALA A 50 -7.59 2.33 3.86
C ALA A 50 -8.95 2.98 3.57
N GLU A 51 -8.99 4.31 3.51
CA GLU A 51 -10.20 5.08 3.17
C GLU A 51 -10.66 4.78 1.73
N TYR A 52 -9.77 4.82 0.74
CA TYR A 52 -10.08 4.46 -0.65
C TYR A 52 -10.59 3.03 -0.81
N LEU A 53 -10.02 2.10 -0.04
CA LEU A 53 -10.43 0.70 -0.06
C LEU A 53 -11.71 0.43 0.75
N GLY A 54 -12.25 1.43 1.46
CA GLY A 54 -13.41 1.31 2.33
C GLY A 54 -13.16 0.46 3.59
N HIS A 55 -11.90 0.39 4.04
CA HIS A 55 -11.55 -0.32 5.26
C HIS A 55 -11.81 0.55 6.49
N LYS A 56 -12.74 0.12 7.35
CA LYS A 56 -13.10 0.82 8.59
C LYS A 56 -11.93 0.94 9.58
N VAL A 57 -10.98 0.01 9.54
CA VAL A 57 -9.82 -0.03 10.43
C VAL A 57 -8.55 -0.07 9.59
N PRO A 58 -7.71 1.00 9.60
CA PRO A 58 -6.48 1.05 8.81
C PRO A 58 -5.48 -0.06 9.12
N GLY A 59 -5.52 -0.60 10.34
CA GLY A 59 -4.69 -1.75 10.74
C GLY A 59 -4.93 -3.00 9.87
N PHE A 60 -6.12 -3.17 9.30
CA PHE A 60 -6.38 -4.24 8.33
C PHE A 60 -5.59 -4.00 7.03
N THR A 61 -5.65 -2.79 6.48
CA THR A 61 -4.87 -2.39 5.30
C THR A 61 -3.37 -2.58 5.54
N LEU A 62 -2.88 -2.12 6.70
CA LEU A 62 -1.48 -2.25 7.07
C LEU A 62 -1.07 -3.72 7.08
N ARG A 63 -1.82 -4.59 7.75
CA ARG A 63 -1.50 -6.02 7.81
C ARG A 63 -1.42 -6.67 6.42
N VAL A 64 -2.33 -6.30 5.53
CA VAL A 64 -2.37 -6.87 4.16
C VAL A 64 -1.23 -6.36 3.29
N TYR A 65 -0.90 -5.07 3.37
CA TYR A 65 0.01 -4.41 2.42
C TYR A 65 1.37 -3.98 3.00
N THR A 66 1.67 -4.28 4.27
CA THR A 66 2.93 -3.89 4.92
C THR A 66 4.18 -4.33 4.14
N HIS A 67 4.11 -5.48 3.48
CA HIS A 67 5.20 -6.03 2.67
C HIS A 67 5.54 -5.18 1.43
N MET A 68 4.66 -4.26 1.03
CA MET A 68 4.89 -3.32 -0.07
C MET A 68 5.46 -1.98 0.40
N LEU A 69 5.47 -1.72 1.71
CA LEU A 69 5.96 -0.45 2.24
C LEU A 69 7.49 -0.46 2.27
N PRO A 70 8.15 0.58 1.73
CA PRO A 70 9.60 0.68 1.83
C PRO A 70 10.01 0.87 3.30
N SER A 71 11.05 0.16 3.73
CA SER A 71 11.66 0.35 5.05
C SER A 71 11.93 1.84 5.31
N SER A 72 11.58 2.29 6.51
CA SER A 72 11.77 3.68 6.94
C SER A 72 12.99 3.88 7.83
N HIS A 73 13.76 2.82 8.16
CA HIS A 73 14.84 2.89 9.15
C HIS A 73 15.85 4.02 8.88
N ASN A 74 16.38 4.13 7.66
CA ASN A 74 17.34 5.18 7.32
C ASN A 74 16.72 6.58 7.36
N ARG A 75 15.46 6.72 6.89
CA ARG A 75 14.75 8.01 6.94
C ARG A 75 14.46 8.43 8.39
N ALA A 76 14.08 7.47 9.24
CA ALA A 76 13.84 7.70 10.66
C ALA A 76 15.13 8.11 11.39
N ARG A 77 16.26 7.46 11.06
CA ARG A 77 17.56 7.85 11.61
C ARG A 77 17.94 9.27 11.20
N ALA A 78 17.88 9.59 9.91
CA ALA A 78 18.21 10.92 9.41
C ALA A 78 17.35 12.01 10.08
N ALA A 79 16.05 11.79 10.24
CA ALA A 79 15.17 12.74 10.90
C ALA A 79 15.57 13.02 12.36
N ASN A 80 16.06 12.00 13.08
CA ASN A 80 16.57 12.18 14.44
C ASN A 80 17.91 12.91 14.46
N ASP A 81 18.82 12.54 13.55
CA ASP A 81 20.13 13.19 13.43
C ASP A 81 19.96 14.70 13.13
N ASP A 82 19.05 15.06 12.22
CA ASP A 82 18.70 16.44 11.89
C ASP A 82 18.13 17.20 13.10
N PHE A 83 17.23 16.58 13.86
CA PHE A 83 16.65 17.16 15.06
C PHE A 83 17.71 17.42 16.14
N THR A 84 18.62 16.47 16.38
CA THR A 84 19.72 16.64 17.33
C THR A 84 20.69 17.75 16.89
N ALA A 85 21.00 17.85 15.59
CA ALA A 85 21.82 18.93 15.06
C ALA A 85 21.19 20.31 15.30
N LEU A 86 19.87 20.45 15.09
CA LEU A 86 19.16 21.70 15.36
C LEU A 86 19.16 22.11 16.83
N LEU A 87 19.08 21.15 17.76
CA LEU A 87 19.15 21.40 19.20
C LEU A 87 20.53 21.92 19.60
N THR A 88 21.60 21.26 19.13
CA THR A 88 22.99 21.64 19.46
C THR A 88 23.40 22.97 18.83
N ALA A 89 22.89 23.30 17.64
CA ALA A 89 23.18 24.56 16.96
C ALA A 89 22.49 25.79 17.59
N ASN A 90 21.43 25.57 18.38
CA ASN A 90 20.67 26.63 19.04
C ASN A 90 20.83 26.64 20.56
N ASP A 91 21.81 25.92 21.10
CA ASP A 91 22.06 25.90 22.55
C ASP A 91 22.94 27.10 22.97
N PRO A 92 22.39 28.10 23.68
CA PRO A 92 23.16 29.25 24.16
C PRO A 92 24.10 28.91 25.32
N LEU A 93 24.07 27.66 25.83
CA LEU A 93 24.94 27.16 26.90
C LEU A 93 26.03 26.21 26.40
N ALA A 94 26.15 25.98 25.08
CA ALA A 94 27.18 25.14 24.47
C ALA A 94 28.56 25.83 24.31
N ALA A 95 28.79 26.96 24.98
CA ALA A 95 30.08 27.66 25.08
C ALA A 95 30.59 27.73 26.52
#